data_AF-A0A3E2YT42-F1
#
_entry.id   AF-A0A3E2YT42-F1
#
_cell.length_a   1.000
_cell.length_b   1.000
_cell.length_c   1.000
_cell.angle_alpha   90.00
_cell.angle_beta   90.00
_cell.angle_gamma   90.00
#
_symmetry.space_group_name_H-M   'P 1'
#
loop_
_entity.id
_entity.type
_entity.pdbx_description
1 polymer ?
#
loop_
_entity_poly.entity_id
_entity_poly.type
_entity_poly.pdbx_seq_one_letter_code
_entity_poly.pdbx_strand_id
1 'polypeptide(L)'
;MKEEIYSVEQVAELLGLHVRTVRGYIRSGRLAAVRIGKQYRIARADLDALTGRSRPAAARAGGASVEVSSIVQVDGVDRAAADRLGTLVLAAANTNHDPARPLRVQTVYDEERDRMKIVILGAAGATADLLRLVDAVLDGDNGLFAGAVEHA
;
A
#
# COMPACT_ATOMS: atom_id res chain seq x y z
N MET A 1 -13.84 -21.66 14.05
CA MET A 1 -14.02 -20.63 15.10
C MET A 1 -15.44 -20.11 14.97
N LYS A 2 -16.23 -20.07 16.06
CA LYS A 2 -17.66 -19.76 15.99
C LYS A 2 -17.85 -18.28 15.67
N GLU A 3 -18.55 -17.97 14.59
CA GLU A 3 -18.99 -16.60 14.30
C GLU A 3 -20.02 -16.21 15.36
N GLU A 4 -19.61 -15.33 16.28
CA GLU A 4 -20.52 -14.79 17.28
C GLU A 4 -21.42 -13.75 16.61
N ILE A 5 -22.72 -14.05 16.60
CA ILE A 5 -23.77 -13.21 16.03
C ILE A 5 -24.56 -12.59 17.16
N TYR A 6 -24.72 -11.27 17.13
CA TYR A 6 -25.47 -10.49 18.10
C TYR A 6 -26.82 -10.04 17.57
N SER A 7 -27.80 -9.89 18.46
CA SER A 7 -29.03 -9.14 18.20
C SER A 7 -28.79 -7.63 18.38
N VAL A 8 -29.76 -6.83 17.94
CA VAL A 8 -29.72 -5.37 18.11
C VAL A 8 -29.70 -4.99 19.59
N GLU A 9 -30.45 -5.73 20.41
CA GLU A 9 -30.55 -5.54 21.85
C GLU A 9 -29.21 -5.82 22.54
N GLN A 10 -28.53 -6.91 22.16
CA GLN A 10 -27.21 -7.24 22.69
C GLN A 10 -26.15 -6.19 22.31
N VAL A 11 -26.19 -5.68 21.07
CA VAL A 11 -25.31 -4.58 20.66
C VAL A 11 -25.59 -3.31 21.44
N ALA A 12 -26.86 -3.00 21.69
CA ALA A 12 -27.27 -1.86 22.48
C ALA A 12 -26.71 -1.93 23.91
N GLU A 13 -26.82 -3.09 24.56
CA GLU A 13 -26.27 -3.36 25.88
C GLU A 13 -24.74 -3.24 25.91
N LEU A 14 -24.05 -3.86 24.95
CA LEU A 14 -22.58 -3.83 24.85
C LEU A 14 -22.00 -2.43 24.66
N LEU A 15 -22.71 -1.56 23.95
CA LEU A 15 -22.27 -0.19 23.67
C LEU A 15 -22.84 0.83 24.66
N GLY A 16 -23.71 0.43 25.59
CA GLY A 16 -24.46 1.35 26.45
C GLY A 16 -25.36 2.32 25.67
N LEU A 17 -25.85 1.90 24.50
CA LEU A 17 -26.69 2.71 23.61
C LEU A 17 -28.16 2.27 23.68
N HIS A 18 -29.06 3.17 23.31
CA HIS A 18 -30.47 2.81 23.13
C HIS A 18 -30.67 2.00 21.84
N VAL A 19 -31.54 0.98 21.86
CA VAL A 19 -31.88 0.12 20.70
C VAL A 19 -32.26 0.95 19.46
N ARG A 20 -32.94 2.07 19.66
CA ARG A 20 -33.31 3.02 18.59
C ARG A 20 -32.10 3.58 17.85
N THR A 21 -31.01 3.88 18.56
CA THR A 21 -29.77 4.40 17.98
C THR A 21 -29.08 3.33 17.14
N VAL A 22 -29.01 2.10 17.64
CA VAL A 22 -28.44 0.96 16.90
C VAL A 22 -29.25 0.70 15.62
N ARG A 23 -30.59 0.72 15.70
CA ARG A 23 -31.45 0.64 14.51
C ARG A 23 -31.23 1.81 13.54
N GLY A 24 -30.98 3.00 14.07
CA GLY A 24 -30.59 4.17 13.30
C GLY A 24 -29.31 3.94 12.51
N TYR A 25 -28.27 3.38 13.14
CA TYR A 25 -27.01 3.05 12.48
C TYR A 25 -27.15 1.97 11.41
N ILE A 26 -27.99 0.97 11.64
CA ILE A 26 -28.29 -0.04 10.61
C ILE A 26 -29.00 0.60 9.42
N ARG A 27 -30.00 1.45 9.68
CA ARG A 27 -30.76 2.13 8.61
C ARG A 27 -29.92 3.13 7.83
N SER A 28 -28.97 3.80 8.49
CA SER A 28 -28.06 4.75 7.85
C SER A 28 -26.85 4.08 7.18
N GLY A 29 -26.73 2.75 7.25
CA GLY A 29 -25.60 2.00 6.70
C GLY A 29 -24.30 2.12 7.50
N ARG A 30 -24.34 2.71 8.71
CA ARG A 30 -23.16 2.87 9.58
C ARG A 30 -22.79 1.57 10.31
N LEU A 31 -23.75 0.67 10.49
CA LEU A 31 -23.54 -0.67 11.07
C LEU A 31 -24.10 -1.72 10.11
N ALA A 32 -23.24 -2.62 9.63
CA ALA A 32 -23.67 -3.74 8.81
C ALA A 32 -24.48 -4.73 9.66
N ALA A 33 -25.61 -5.18 9.12
CA ALA A 33 -26.46 -6.17 9.76
C ALA A 33 -27.18 -7.00 8.70
N VAL A 34 -27.27 -8.29 8.93
CA VAL A 34 -28.04 -9.23 8.11
C VAL A 34 -29.43 -9.40 8.71
N ARG A 35 -30.47 -9.37 7.88
CA ARG A 35 -31.83 -9.65 8.33
C ARG A 35 -32.10 -11.15 8.25
N ILE A 36 -32.24 -11.80 9.40
CA ILE A 36 -32.62 -13.20 9.50
C ILE A 36 -34.07 -13.25 10.02
N GLY A 37 -35.01 -13.52 9.11
CA GLY A 37 -36.44 -13.44 9.37
C GLY A 37 -36.91 -12.02 9.72
N LYS A 38 -37.45 -11.84 10.93
CA LYS A 38 -37.95 -10.55 11.43
C LYS A 38 -36.92 -9.76 12.24
N GLN A 39 -35.71 -10.28 12.43
CA GLN A 39 -34.71 -9.69 13.31
C GLN A 39 -33.43 -9.35 12.55
N TYR A 40 -32.76 -8.30 12.99
CA TYR A 40 -31.39 -8.02 12.55
C TYR A 40 -30.41 -8.86 13.37
N ARG A 41 -29.34 -9.25 12.69
CA ARG A 41 -28.21 -10.01 13.21
C ARG A 41 -26.94 -9.29 12.80
N ILE A 42 -26.10 -8.99 13.78
CA ILE A 42 -24.86 -8.24 13.62
C ILE A 42 -23.70 -9.18 13.94
N ALA A 43 -22.75 -9.34 13.02
CA ALA A 43 -21.57 -10.14 13.31
C ALA A 43 -20.63 -9.37 14.26
N ARG A 44 -19.86 -10.10 15.09
CA ARG A 44 -18.83 -9.47 15.94
C ARG A 44 -17.90 -8.55 15.15
N ALA A 45 -17.49 -8.97 13.96
CA ALA A 45 -16.59 -8.21 13.09
C ALA A 45 -17.18 -6.84 12.69
N ASP A 46 -18.48 -6.78 12.38
CA ASP A 46 -19.16 -5.54 11.99
C ASP A 46 -19.29 -4.57 13.17
N LEU A 47 -19.53 -5.10 14.37
CA LEU A 47 -19.55 -4.32 15.60
C LEU A 47 -18.17 -3.77 15.94
N ASP A 48 -17.13 -4.60 15.83
CA ASP A 48 -15.75 -4.21 16.07
C ASP A 48 -15.31 -3.11 15.09
N ALA A 49 -15.70 -3.22 13.81
CA ALA A 49 -15.49 -2.19 12.79
C ALA A 49 -16.20 -0.86 13.14
N LEU A 50 -17.43 -0.90 13.64
CA LEU A 50 -18.16 0.29 14.10
C LEU A 50 -17.43 1.00 15.25
N THR A 51 -16.83 0.24 16.17
CA THR A 51 -16.15 0.81 17.35
C THR A 51 -14.70 1.25 17.09
N GLY A 52 -14.22 1.16 15.85
CA GLY A 52 -12.83 1.45 15.51
C GLY A 52 -11.85 0.40 16.04
N ARG A 53 -12.33 -0.65 16.72
CA ARG A 53 -11.57 -1.87 17.04
C ARG A 53 -11.52 -2.79 15.83
N SER A 54 -11.25 -2.21 14.67
CA SER A 54 -11.10 -2.99 13.45
C SER A 54 -9.83 -3.83 13.60
N ARG A 55 -9.97 -5.10 13.98
CA ARG A 55 -9.05 -6.10 13.43
C ARG A 55 -9.45 -6.17 11.96
N PRO A 56 -8.60 -5.72 11.01
CA PRO A 56 -8.98 -5.58 9.62
C PRO A 56 -9.69 -6.85 9.18
N ALA A 57 -11.01 -6.70 8.94
CA ALA A 57 -11.90 -7.81 8.69
C ALA A 57 -11.42 -8.49 7.41
N ALA A 58 -10.80 -9.65 7.60
CA ALA A 58 -10.62 -10.70 6.63
C ALA A 58 -10.59 -10.24 5.16
N ALA A 59 -9.44 -9.73 4.72
CA ALA A 59 -8.91 -10.16 3.44
C ALA A 59 -8.61 -11.67 3.52
N ARG A 60 -9.64 -12.51 3.68
CA ARG A 60 -9.53 -13.98 3.56
C ARG A 60 -9.91 -14.45 2.16
N ALA A 61 -9.50 -13.66 1.17
CA ALA A 61 -9.01 -14.18 -0.11
C ALA A 61 -7.53 -13.83 -0.31
N GLY A 62 -6.80 -13.51 0.77
CA GLY A 62 -5.44 -13.01 0.71
C GLY A 62 -4.41 -14.13 0.80
N GLY A 63 -3.70 -14.40 -0.30
CA GLY A 63 -2.34 -14.92 -0.19
C GLY A 63 -1.49 -14.00 0.71
N ALA A 64 -0.37 -14.51 1.22
CA ALA A 64 0.53 -13.74 2.08
C ALA A 64 0.78 -12.33 1.50
N SER A 65 0.40 -11.28 2.23
CA SER A 65 0.68 -9.92 1.80
C SER A 65 2.14 -9.61 2.08
N VAL A 66 2.94 -9.51 1.02
CA VAL A 66 4.37 -9.19 1.09
C VAL A 66 4.57 -7.72 0.76
N GLU A 67 5.24 -7.01 1.65
CA GLU A 67 5.68 -5.63 1.48
C GLU A 67 7.21 -5.60 1.49
N VAL A 68 7.79 -4.76 0.64
CA VAL A 68 9.24 -4.60 0.48
C VAL A 68 9.60 -3.15 0.73
N SER A 69 10.59 -2.94 1.60
CA SER A 69 11.34 -1.70 1.69
C SER A 69 12.74 -1.99 1.16
N SER A 70 13.17 -1.23 0.15
CA SER A 70 14.49 -1.40 -0.46
C SER A 70 15.18 -0.06 -0.64
N ILE A 71 16.48 -0.06 -0.44
CA ILE A 71 17.36 1.08 -0.69
C ILE A 71 18.36 0.63 -1.75
N VAL A 72 18.32 1.30 -2.89
CA VAL A 72 19.25 1.10 -3.99
C VAL A 72 20.26 2.23 -3.97
N GLN A 73 21.55 1.89 -4.03
CA GLN A 73 22.63 2.85 -4.19
C GLN A 73 23.27 2.64 -5.54
N VAL A 74 23.44 3.72 -6.29
CA VAL A 74 24.15 3.73 -7.57
C VAL A 74 25.28 4.75 -7.45
N ASP A 75 26.51 4.27 -7.65
CA ASP A 75 27.74 5.06 -7.61
C ASP A 75 28.18 5.42 -9.04
N GLY A 76 28.89 6.54 -9.21
CA GLY A 76 29.41 6.99 -10.51
C GLY A 76 28.34 7.55 -11.47
N VAL A 77 27.23 8.05 -10.92
CA VAL A 77 26.12 8.64 -11.69
C VAL A 77 26.34 10.13 -11.73
N ASP A 78 26.50 10.72 -12.92
CA ASP A 78 26.55 12.17 -13.07
C ASP A 78 25.17 12.82 -12.86
N ARG A 79 25.14 14.15 -12.75
CA ARG A 79 23.89 14.88 -12.50
C ARG A 79 22.82 14.64 -13.58
N ALA A 80 23.20 14.57 -14.85
CA ALA A 80 22.26 14.37 -15.95
C ALA A 80 21.68 12.95 -15.93
N ALA A 81 22.50 11.97 -15.59
CA ALA A 81 22.12 10.59 -15.39
C ALA A 81 21.19 10.44 -14.18
N ALA A 82 21.47 11.13 -13.07
CA ALA A 82 20.63 11.14 -11.87
C ALA A 82 19.23 11.74 -12.14
N ASP A 83 19.15 12.86 -12.86
CA ASP A 83 17.87 13.49 -13.24
C ASP A 83 17.02 12.56 -14.13
N ARG A 84 17.66 11.90 -15.10
CA ARG A 84 17.02 10.92 -15.99
C ARG A 84 16.54 9.69 -15.22
N LEU A 85 17.37 9.15 -14.30
CA LEU A 85 17.00 8.01 -13.45
C LEU A 85 15.85 8.38 -12.51
N GLY A 86 15.88 9.57 -11.90
CA GLY A 86 14.80 10.05 -11.05
C GLY A 86 13.48 10.15 -11.80
N THR A 87 13.51 10.72 -13.01
CA THR A 87 12.35 10.82 -13.90
C THR A 87 11.80 9.44 -14.25
N LEU A 88 12.67 8.52 -14.67
CA LEU A 88 12.30 7.15 -15.04
C LEU A 88 11.60 6.44 -13.88
N VAL A 89 12.20 6.49 -12.69
CA VAL A 89 11.73 5.78 -11.50
C VAL A 89 10.40 6.34 -11.02
N LEU A 90 10.24 7.67 -11.02
CA LEU A 90 8.96 8.32 -10.70
C LEU A 90 7.88 7.97 -11.73
N ALA A 91 8.21 7.94 -13.02
CA ALA A 91 7.26 7.56 -14.07
C ALA A 91 6.83 6.09 -13.94
N ALA A 92 7.78 5.19 -13.67
CA ALA A 92 7.51 3.76 -13.47
C ALA A 92 6.62 3.51 -12.24
N ALA A 93 6.86 4.23 -11.14
CA ALA A 93 6.04 4.13 -9.93
C ALA A 93 4.57 4.55 -10.15
N ASN A 94 4.32 5.44 -11.11
CA ASN A 94 2.97 5.93 -11.42
C ASN A 94 2.25 5.13 -12.52
N THR A 95 2.98 4.44 -13.40
CA THR A 95 2.39 3.74 -14.57
C THR A 95 2.07 2.27 -14.31
N ASN A 96 2.88 1.56 -13.50
CA ASN A 96 2.75 0.11 -13.31
C ASN A 96 2.22 -0.25 -11.91
N HIS A 97 1.14 0.41 -11.49
CA HIS A 97 0.72 0.36 -10.10
C HIS A 97 -0.75 -0.06 -9.87
N ASP A 98 -0.97 -0.99 -8.94
CA ASP A 98 -2.30 -1.31 -8.41
C ASP A 98 -2.79 -0.13 -7.55
N PRO A 99 -3.80 0.66 -7.96
CA PRO A 99 -4.22 1.86 -7.21
C PRO A 99 -4.56 1.60 -5.73
N ALA A 100 -4.81 0.34 -5.34
CA ALA A 100 -4.99 -0.04 -3.94
C ALA A 100 -3.70 -0.15 -3.10
N ARG A 101 -2.49 -0.18 -3.69
CA ARG A 101 -1.22 -0.48 -2.97
C ARG A 101 -0.01 0.39 -3.37
N PRO A 102 -0.13 1.74 -3.45
CA PRO A 102 0.84 2.67 -4.08
C PRO A 102 2.32 2.35 -3.84
N LEU A 103 3.10 2.26 -4.93
CA LEU A 103 4.56 2.20 -4.86
C LEU A 103 5.07 3.60 -4.53
N ARG A 104 5.69 3.75 -3.37
CA ARG A 104 6.31 5.00 -2.94
C ARG A 104 7.79 4.96 -3.28
N VAL A 105 8.25 6.00 -3.96
CA VAL A 105 9.67 6.13 -4.29
C VAL A 105 10.19 7.50 -3.88
N GLN A 106 11.39 7.53 -3.30
CA GLN A 106 12.14 8.73 -3.02
C GLN A 106 13.54 8.61 -3.60
N THR A 107 14.05 9.69 -4.17
CA THR A 107 15.39 9.74 -4.75
C THR A 107 16.20 10.86 -4.10
N VAL A 108 17.46 10.58 -3.80
CA VAL A 108 18.42 11.55 -3.27
C VAL A 108 19.70 11.44 -4.08
N TYR A 109 20.18 12.55 -4.63
CA TYR A 109 21.46 12.62 -5.35
C TYR A 109 22.47 13.41 -4.51
N ASP A 110 23.67 12.86 -4.36
CA ASP A 110 24.84 13.46 -3.71
C ASP A 110 25.86 13.78 -4.82
N GLU A 111 25.93 15.06 -5.21
CA GLU A 111 26.78 15.56 -6.29
C GLU A 111 28.27 15.50 -5.93
N GLU A 112 28.63 15.62 -4.65
CA GLU A 112 30.04 15.53 -4.23
C GLU A 112 30.60 14.10 -4.34
N ARG A 113 29.72 13.10 -4.40
CA ARG A 113 30.07 11.68 -4.43
C ARG A 113 29.63 10.98 -5.71
N ASP A 114 29.07 11.70 -6.68
CA ASP A 114 28.44 11.16 -7.88
C ASP A 114 27.56 9.94 -7.56
N ARG A 115 26.70 10.08 -6.54
CA ARG A 115 25.96 8.98 -5.94
C ARG A 115 24.48 9.26 -5.87
N MET A 116 23.69 8.32 -6.35
CA MET A 116 22.24 8.33 -6.22
C MET A 116 21.75 7.26 -5.24
N LYS A 117 20.82 7.64 -4.36
CA LYS A 117 20.06 6.73 -3.51
C LYS A 117 18.60 6.74 -3.91
N ILE A 118 18.01 5.56 -4.00
CA ILE A 118 16.60 5.35 -4.33
C ILE A 118 15.98 4.52 -3.21
N VAL A 119 14.98 5.06 -2.54
CA VAL A 119 14.22 4.37 -1.49
C VAL A 119 12.87 3.99 -2.06
N ILE A 120 12.57 2.69 -2.06
CA ILE A 120 11.35 2.11 -2.65
C ILE A 120 10.57 1.39 -1.55
N LEU A 121 9.29 1.70 -1.44
CA LEU A 121 8.35 1.03 -0.54
C LEU A 121 7.10 0.58 -1.30
N GLY A 122 6.79 -0.71 -1.27
CA GLY A 122 5.58 -1.23 -1.90
C GLY A 122 5.52 -2.74 -2.01
N ALA A 123 4.61 -3.25 -2.85
CA ALA A 123 4.42 -4.68 -3.07
C ALA A 123 5.64 -5.32 -3.76
N ALA A 124 5.96 -6.57 -3.39
CA ALA A 124 7.15 -7.26 -3.88
C ALA A 124 7.27 -7.33 -5.42
N GLY A 125 6.15 -7.59 -6.12
CA GLY A 125 6.14 -7.64 -7.59
C GLY A 125 6.47 -6.30 -8.23
N ALA A 126 5.80 -5.23 -7.79
CA ALA A 126 6.05 -3.88 -8.30
C ALA A 126 7.47 -3.40 -7.99
N THR A 127 8.00 -3.70 -6.80
CA THR A 127 9.40 -3.42 -6.47
C THR A 127 10.35 -4.19 -7.38
N ALA A 128 10.11 -5.48 -7.63
CA ALA A 128 10.94 -6.28 -8.53
C ALA A 128 10.94 -5.75 -9.97
N ASP A 129 9.78 -5.33 -10.49
CA ASP A 129 9.67 -4.75 -11.83
C ASP A 129 10.45 -3.43 -11.93
N LEU A 130 10.36 -2.58 -10.91
CA LEU A 130 11.15 -1.34 -10.85
C LEU A 130 12.65 -1.61 -10.80
N LEU A 131 13.09 -2.59 -9.99
CA LEU A 131 14.49 -2.96 -9.92
C LEU A 131 15.02 -3.48 -11.26
N ARG A 132 14.24 -4.30 -11.99
CA ARG A 132 14.60 -4.75 -13.34
C ARG A 132 14.69 -3.59 -14.34
N LEU A 133 13.83 -2.59 -14.21
CA LEU A 133 13.89 -1.40 -15.06
C LEU A 133 15.15 -0.57 -14.80
N VAL A 134 15.49 -0.37 -13.52
CA VAL A 134 16.72 0.33 -13.12
C VAL A 134 17.95 -0.44 -13.63
N ASP A 135 17.98 -1.75 -13.40
CA ASP A 135 19.05 -2.65 -13.86
C ASP A 135 19.23 -2.59 -15.38
N ALA A 136 18.15 -2.75 -16.16
CA ALA A 136 18.21 -2.69 -17.63
C ALA A 136 18.70 -1.34 -18.18
N VAL A 137 18.47 -0.26 -17.44
CA VAL A 137 18.90 1.09 -17.82
C VAL A 137 20.37 1.34 -17.45
N LEU A 138 20.86 0.72 -16.38
CA LEU A 138 22.25 0.81 -15.93
C LEU A 138 23.18 -0.17 -16.67
N ASP A 139 22.72 -1.39 -16.93
CA ASP A 139 23.47 -2.44 -17.65
C ASP A 139 23.45 -2.25 -19.18
N GLY A 140 22.49 -1.49 -19.69
CA GLY A 140 22.38 -1.24 -21.12
C GLY A 140 23.58 -0.44 -21.61
N ASP A 141 24.27 -0.97 -22.62
CA ASP A 141 25.24 -0.32 -23.52
C ASP A 141 24.64 0.89 -24.30
N ASN A 142 23.56 1.47 -23.78
CA ASN A 142 22.70 2.45 -24.41
C ASN A 142 23.29 3.87 -24.39
N GLY A 143 24.43 4.11 -23.76
CA GLY A 143 25.05 5.43 -23.68
C GLY A 143 24.17 6.53 -23.05
N LEU A 144 23.00 6.17 -22.50
CA LEU A 144 21.99 7.10 -22.01
C LEU A 144 22.36 7.73 -20.66
N PHE A 145 23.33 7.14 -19.96
CA PHE A 145 23.75 7.54 -18.60
C PHE A 145 25.28 7.57 -18.44
N ALA A 146 26.03 7.25 -19.50
CA ALA A 146 27.47 7.41 -19.53
C ALA A 146 27.79 8.88 -19.79
N GLY A 147 28.03 9.65 -18.72
CA GLY A 147 28.86 10.84 -18.80
C GLY A 147 30.22 10.43 -19.37
N ALA A 148 30.67 11.16 -20.39
CA ALA A 148 31.91 10.89 -21.10
C ALA A 148 33.08 10.68 -20.11
N VAL A 149 33.49 9.42 -19.95
CA VAL A 149 34.87 9.11 -19.56
C VAL A 149 35.70 9.24 -20.82
N GLU A 150 35.99 10.47 -21.23
CA GLU A 150 37.09 10.75 -22.16
C GLU A 150 38.33 11.15 -21.36
N HIS A 151 39.35 10.31 -21.56
CA HIS A 151 40.74 10.37 -21.15
C HIS A 151 41.40 11.76 -21.04
N ALA A 152 42.15 11.96 -19.95
CA ALA A 152 43.56 12.37 -19.97
C ALA A 152 44.26 12.00 -18.66
#